data_AF-A0A1M2VX96-F1
#
_entry.id   AF-A0A1M2VX96-F1
#
_cell.length_a   1.000
_cell.length_b   1.000
_cell.length_c   1.000
_cell.angle_alpha   90.00
_cell.angle_beta   90.00
_cell.angle_gamma   90.00
#
_symmetry.space_group_name_H-M   'P 1'
#
loop_
_entity.id
_entity.type
_entity.pdbx_description
1 polymer ?
#
loop_
_entity_poly.entity_id
_entity_poly.type
_entity_poly.pdbx_seq_one_letter_code
_entity_poly.pdbx_strand_id
1 'polypeptide(L)'
;MAFDLGTPVNTALLLYILYSIQRIIYPSSSVPKTVPNEFKNGYTWMPKAHPPTLLYQTYTPKTLSPFNGQEGKRILLAIKGVVYDVTAGRNFYGPNGMYANFAGRDASRGMAKQSFDEEMLTPIDQPLDKLDDLTSEEIENMKGWMEHFSSKYIVCGKLVENDAV
;
A
#
# COMPACT_ATOMS: atom_id res chain seq x y z
N MET A 1 23.51 -12.42 67.72
CA MET A 1 24.15 -11.19 67.23
C MET A 1 23.17 -10.06 67.44
N ALA A 2 23.42 -9.16 68.40
CA ALA A 2 22.54 -8.04 68.67
C ALA A 2 22.81 -6.95 67.61
N PHE A 3 21.76 -6.48 66.93
CA PHE A 3 21.86 -5.32 66.05
C PHE A 3 22.01 -4.07 66.92
N ASP A 4 23.22 -3.52 67.01
CA ASP A 4 23.46 -2.27 67.72
C ASP A 4 23.09 -1.08 66.83
N LEU A 5 21.93 -0.48 67.12
CA LEU A 5 21.40 0.71 66.45
C LEU A 5 21.95 2.01 67.05
N GLY A 6 22.79 1.94 68.08
CA GLY A 6 23.36 3.12 68.74
C GLY A 6 24.46 3.81 67.93
N THR A 7 25.08 3.11 66.97
CA THR A 7 26.08 3.72 66.09
C THR A 7 25.43 4.45 64.91
N PRO A 8 25.89 5.68 64.58
CA PRO A 8 25.33 6.47 63.47
C PRO A 8 25.50 5.78 62.11
N VAL A 9 26.52 4.92 61.98
CA VAL A 9 26.79 4.14 60.77
C VAL A 9 25.73 3.06 60.57
N ASN A 10 25.38 2.31 61.61
CA ASN A 10 24.40 1.23 61.49
C ASN A 10 22.98 1.76 61.23
N THR A 11 22.63 2.92 61.80
CA THR A 11 21.36 3.59 61.53
C THR A 11 21.28 4.11 60.09
N ALA A 12 22.36 4.70 59.56
CA ALA A 12 22.40 5.12 58.15
C ALA A 12 22.27 3.94 57.18
N LEU A 13 22.95 2.82 57.47
CA LEU A 13 22.85 1.60 56.67
C LEU A 13 21.44 1.00 56.73
N LEU A 14 20.80 0.99 57.91
CA LEU A 14 19.42 0.51 58.05
C LEU A 14 18.44 1.35 57.21
N LEU A 15 18.54 2.68 57.25
CA LEU A 15 17.69 3.56 56.45
C LEU A 15 17.88 3.33 54.94
N TYR A 16 19.13 3.13 54.50
CA TYR A 16 19.42 2.83 53.09
C TYR A 16 18.87 1.46 52.66
N ILE A 17 18.95 0.45 53.54
CA ILE A 17 18.37 -0.87 53.29
C ILE A 17 16.84 -0.76 53.20
N LEU A 18 16.20 -0.05 54.14
CA LEU A 18 14.75 0.16 54.12
C LEU A 18 14.29 0.90 52.86
N TYR A 19 15.03 1.94 52.44
CA TYR A 19 14.76 2.66 51.20
C TYR A 19 14.93 1.75 49.96
N SER A 20 15.98 0.93 49.93
CA SER A 20 16.23 -0.01 48.85
C SER A 20 15.13 -1.07 48.75
N ILE A 21 14.71 -1.63 49.89
CA ILE A 21 13.59 -2.58 49.97
C ILE A 21 12.28 -1.91 49.53
N GLN A 22 12.02 -0.68 49.98
CA GLN A 22 10.84 0.08 49.57
C GLN A 22 10.80 0.30 48.06
N ARG A 23 11.93 0.61 47.43
CA ARG A 23 12.03 0.81 45.98
C ARG A 23 11.85 -0.50 45.18
N ILE A 24 12.19 -1.64 45.78
CA ILE A 24 11.98 -2.97 45.18
C ILE A 24 10.50 -3.39 45.29
N ILE A 25 9.87 -3.17 46.46
CA ILE A 25 8.46 -3.53 46.69
C ILE A 25 7.52 -2.60 45.93
N TYR A 26 7.87 -1.32 45.82
CA TYR A 26 7.09 -0.30 45.10
C TYR A 26 7.92 0.32 43.97
N PRO A 27 8.12 -0.41 42.86
CA PRO A 27 8.83 0.15 41.71
C PRO A 27 8.04 1.33 41.15
N SER A 28 8.68 2.51 41.10
CA SER A 28 8.14 3.70 40.45
C SER A 28 8.25 3.57 38.92
N SER A 29 7.63 2.55 38.36
CA SER A 29 7.50 2.41 36.91
C SER A 29 6.23 3.13 36.48
N SER A 30 6.37 4.35 35.94
CA SER A 30 5.26 5.04 35.29
C SER A 30 4.94 4.32 33.98
N VAL A 31 3.80 3.63 33.93
CA VAL A 31 3.30 3.08 32.66
C VAL A 31 2.94 4.26 31.75
N PRO A 32 3.48 4.33 30.52
CA PRO A 32 3.12 5.39 29.59
C PRO A 32 1.62 5.31 29.28
N LYS A 33 0.92 6.45 29.39
CA LYS A 33 -0.53 6.55 29.13
C LYS A 33 -0.91 6.39 27.66
N THR A 34 0.05 6.57 26.76
CA THR A 34 -0.16 6.58 25.31
C THR A 34 0.91 5.75 24.60
N VAL A 35 0.50 4.99 23.60
CA VAL A 35 1.41 4.23 22.75
C VAL A 35 2.23 5.22 21.91
N PRO A 36 3.57 5.14 21.92
CA PRO A 36 4.39 5.98 21.07
C PRO A 36 4.10 5.67 19.60
N ASN A 37 3.94 6.72 18.78
CA ASN A 37 3.71 6.58 17.35
C ASN A 37 4.97 6.77 16.50
N GLU A 38 6.11 6.99 17.15
CA GLU A 38 7.39 7.24 16.51
C GLU A 38 8.46 6.31 17.09
N PHE A 39 9.29 5.76 16.21
CA PHE A 39 10.37 4.83 16.55
C PHE A 39 11.38 5.39 17.57
N LYS A 40 11.50 6.73 17.65
CA LYS A 40 12.49 7.39 18.52
C LYS A 40 12.22 7.22 20.02
N ASN A 41 10.99 6.90 20.41
CA ASN A 41 10.56 6.96 21.81
C ASN A 41 10.47 5.58 22.50
N GLY A 42 10.87 4.48 21.83
CA GLY A 42 10.92 3.16 22.45
C GLY A 42 10.94 2.00 21.46
N TYR A 43 11.26 0.80 21.96
CA TYR A 43 11.27 -0.45 21.18
C TYR A 43 9.87 -0.90 20.74
N THR A 44 8.82 -0.43 21.42
CA THR A 44 7.42 -0.71 21.06
C THR A 44 6.75 0.58 20.62
N TRP A 45 6.49 0.69 19.31
CA TRP A 45 5.78 1.80 18.70
C TRP A 45 4.74 1.26 17.72
N MET A 46 3.61 1.96 17.60
CA MET A 46 2.56 1.63 16.65
C MET A 46 2.39 2.82 15.70
N PRO A 47 2.45 2.64 14.37
CA PRO A 47 2.23 3.75 13.45
C PRO A 47 0.80 4.32 13.60
N LYS A 48 0.65 5.65 13.45
CA LYS A 48 -0.65 6.35 13.59
C LYS A 48 -1.75 5.79 12.67
N ALA A 49 -1.35 5.28 11.51
CA ALA A 49 -2.22 4.63 10.55
C ALA A 49 -1.46 3.48 9.89
N HIS A 50 -2.18 2.42 9.56
CA HIS A 50 -1.65 1.38 8.68
C HIS A 50 -1.41 1.97 7.28
N PRO A 51 -0.41 1.45 6.54
CA PRO A 51 -0.28 1.82 5.13
C PRO A 51 -1.59 1.50 4.40
N PRO A 52 -2.02 2.34 3.44
CA PRO A 52 -3.26 2.11 2.72
C PRO A 52 -3.21 0.75 2.03
N THR A 53 -4.08 -0.17 2.42
CA THR A 53 -4.20 -1.49 1.79
C THR A 53 -5.17 -1.41 0.63
N LEU A 54 -4.75 -1.92 -0.53
CA LEU A 54 -5.63 -2.06 -1.69
C LEU A 54 -6.41 -3.37 -1.55
N LEU A 55 -7.73 -3.26 -1.44
CA LEU A 55 -8.61 -4.43 -1.51
C LEU A 55 -8.70 -4.88 -2.96
N TYR A 56 -8.43 -6.16 -3.19
CA TYR A 56 -8.63 -6.79 -4.48
C TYR A 56 -10.12 -6.71 -4.85
N GLN A 57 -10.43 -6.06 -5.98
CA GLN A 57 -11.79 -5.82 -6.41
C GLN A 57 -12.01 -6.28 -7.86
N THR A 58 -13.27 -6.56 -8.18
CA THR A 58 -13.68 -6.80 -9.56
C THR A 58 -14.14 -5.48 -10.16
N TYR A 59 -13.55 -5.09 -11.27
CA TYR A 59 -13.88 -3.86 -12.00
C TYR A 59 -14.52 -4.21 -13.33
N THR A 60 -15.51 -3.45 -13.74
CA THR A 60 -15.99 -3.32 -15.12
C THR A 60 -15.38 -2.08 -15.78
N PRO A 61 -15.34 -1.96 -17.12
CA PRO A 61 -14.93 -0.74 -17.81
C PRO A 61 -15.57 0.53 -17.24
N LYS A 62 -16.87 0.49 -16.93
CA LYS A 62 -17.61 1.60 -16.34
C LYS A 62 -17.13 1.97 -14.94
N THR A 63 -16.85 0.97 -14.10
CA THR A 63 -16.34 1.22 -12.73
C THR A 63 -14.85 1.57 -12.71
N LEU A 64 -14.09 1.19 -13.74
CA LEU A 64 -12.67 1.50 -13.87
C LEU A 64 -12.43 2.93 -14.37
N SER A 65 -13.30 3.42 -15.27
CA SER A 65 -13.19 4.75 -15.89
C SER A 65 -12.99 5.93 -14.92
N PRO A 66 -13.65 5.99 -13.75
CA PRO A 66 -13.43 7.07 -12.77
C PRO A 66 -12.01 7.13 -12.18
N PHE A 67 -11.22 6.06 -12.32
CA PHE A 67 -9.85 5.97 -11.81
C PHE A 67 -8.81 6.44 -12.84
N ASN A 68 -9.04 7.62 -13.40
CA ASN A 68 -8.19 8.24 -14.42
C ASN A 68 -7.18 9.27 -13.83
N GLY A 69 -7.11 9.41 -12.50
CA GLY A 69 -6.22 10.38 -11.85
C GLY A 69 -6.70 11.83 -11.89
N GLN A 70 -7.90 12.12 -12.38
CA GLN A 70 -8.50 13.45 -12.21
C GLN A 70 -8.84 13.69 -10.74
N GLU A 71 -8.88 14.96 -10.33
CA GLU A 71 -9.24 15.36 -8.95
C GLU A 71 -8.36 14.72 -7.85
N GLY A 72 -7.12 14.36 -8.16
CA GLY A 72 -6.23 13.69 -7.20
C GLY A 72 -6.60 12.24 -6.90
N LYS A 73 -7.57 11.66 -7.63
CA LYS A 73 -7.96 10.25 -7.47
C LYS A 73 -6.82 9.31 -7.85
N ARG A 74 -6.98 8.04 -7.48
CA ARG A 74 -6.10 6.94 -7.90
C ARG A 74 -6.15 6.75 -9.41
N ILE A 75 -5.09 6.16 -9.95
CA ILE A 75 -4.97 5.83 -11.36
C ILE A 75 -4.89 4.31 -11.46
N LEU A 76 -5.90 3.72 -12.08
CA LEU A 76 -5.95 2.29 -12.35
C LEU A 76 -5.90 2.06 -13.86
N LEU A 77 -5.30 0.97 -14.29
CA LEU A 77 -5.42 0.51 -15.68
C LEU A 77 -5.44 -1.02 -15.71
N ALA A 78 -5.99 -1.58 -16.77
CA ALA A 78 -6.05 -3.01 -16.96
C ALA A 78 -5.13 -3.48 -18.10
N ILE A 79 -4.51 -4.65 -17.90
CA ILE A 79 -3.78 -5.37 -18.95
C ILE A 79 -4.20 -6.84 -18.83
N LYS A 80 -4.76 -7.38 -19.91
CA LYS A 80 -5.29 -8.73 -20.07
C LYS A 80 -6.15 -9.16 -18.89
N GLY A 81 -7.14 -8.33 -18.53
CA GLY A 81 -8.06 -8.63 -17.44
C GLY A 81 -7.48 -8.44 -16.02
N VAL A 82 -6.22 -8.02 -15.86
CA VAL A 82 -5.60 -7.75 -14.55
C VAL A 82 -5.52 -6.24 -14.34
N VAL A 83 -5.99 -5.75 -13.19
CA VAL A 83 -6.02 -4.30 -12.88
C VAL A 83 -4.86 -3.94 -11.96
N TYR A 84 -4.08 -2.94 -12.39
CA TYR A 84 -2.91 -2.43 -11.67
C TYR A 84 -3.17 -1.03 -11.13
N ASP A 85 -2.73 -0.78 -9.90
CA ASP A 85 -2.68 0.58 -9.34
C ASP A 85 -1.38 1.27 -9.75
N VAL A 86 -1.49 2.17 -10.72
CA VAL A 86 -0.38 2.93 -11.28
C VAL A 86 -0.32 4.35 -10.72
N THR A 87 -0.95 4.61 -9.57
CA THR A 87 -0.93 5.93 -8.92
C THR A 87 0.49 6.41 -8.61
N ALA A 88 1.43 5.51 -8.31
CA ALA A 88 2.85 5.84 -8.14
C ALA A 88 3.51 6.37 -9.43
N GLY A 89 2.96 6.01 -10.59
CA GLY A 89 3.38 6.47 -11.92
C GLY A 89 2.60 7.69 -12.43
N ARG A 90 2.05 8.53 -11.56
CA ARG A 90 1.19 9.68 -11.93
C ARG A 90 1.81 10.63 -12.96
N ASN A 91 3.14 10.76 -13.01
CA ASN A 91 3.80 11.58 -14.03
C ASN A 91 3.59 11.05 -15.45
N PHE A 92 3.33 9.75 -15.61
CA PHE A 92 3.13 9.09 -16.89
C PHE A 92 1.64 8.88 -17.21
N TYR A 93 0.87 8.42 -16.23
CA TYR A 93 -0.54 8.03 -16.42
C TYR A 93 -1.55 9.06 -15.87
N GLY A 94 -1.07 10.15 -15.25
CA GLY A 94 -1.95 11.22 -14.79
C GLY A 94 -2.49 12.04 -15.96
N PRO A 95 -3.43 12.98 -15.71
CA PRO A 95 -4.12 13.75 -16.76
C PRO A 95 -3.21 14.51 -17.73
N ASN A 96 -1.99 14.86 -17.31
CA ASN A 96 -1.00 15.58 -18.14
C ASN A 96 0.17 14.68 -18.58
N GLY A 97 0.08 13.37 -18.34
CA GLY A 97 1.11 12.41 -18.70
C GLY A 97 0.97 11.93 -20.14
N MET A 98 2.08 11.46 -20.73
CA MET A 98 2.09 10.93 -22.09
C MET A 98 1.22 9.67 -22.29
N TYR A 99 0.91 8.96 -21.21
CA TYR A 99 0.11 7.72 -21.21
C TYR A 99 -1.24 7.92 -20.49
N ALA A 100 -1.75 9.16 -20.45
CA ALA A 100 -3.00 9.50 -19.80
C ALA A 100 -4.22 8.77 -20.42
N ASN A 101 -4.14 8.43 -21.70
CA ASN A 101 -5.18 7.70 -22.44
C ASN A 101 -5.49 6.30 -21.83
N PHE A 102 -4.50 5.65 -21.22
CA PHE A 102 -4.67 4.35 -20.56
C PHE A 102 -5.28 4.45 -19.15
N ALA A 103 -5.35 5.66 -18.58
CA ALA A 103 -5.85 5.86 -17.23
C ALA A 103 -7.35 5.55 -17.15
N GLY A 104 -7.72 4.60 -16.29
CA GLY A 104 -9.09 4.12 -16.12
C GLY A 104 -9.59 3.22 -17.26
N ARG A 105 -8.70 2.67 -18.09
CA ARG A 105 -9.05 1.91 -19.30
C ARG A 105 -8.37 0.55 -19.37
N ASP A 106 -8.85 -0.27 -20.29
CA ASP A 106 -8.13 -1.47 -20.72
C ASP A 106 -7.07 -1.08 -21.75
N ALA A 107 -5.81 -1.27 -21.38
CA ALA A 107 -4.64 -0.95 -22.20
C ALA A 107 -4.09 -2.18 -22.95
N SER A 108 -4.75 -3.33 -22.87
CA SER A 108 -4.23 -4.61 -23.38
C SER A 108 -3.74 -4.54 -24.83
N ARG A 109 -4.59 -4.06 -25.74
CA ARG A 109 -4.24 -3.93 -27.17
C ARG A 109 -3.12 -2.91 -27.40
N GLY A 110 -3.15 -1.78 -26.69
CA GLY A 110 -2.10 -0.78 -26.75
C GLY A 110 -0.74 -1.34 -26.34
N MET A 111 -0.70 -2.16 -25.28
CA MET A 111 0.52 -2.83 -24.83
C MET A 111 1.01 -3.90 -25.82
N ALA A 112 0.07 -4.66 -26.40
CA ALA A 112 0.39 -5.70 -27.38
C ALA A 112 1.00 -5.12 -28.66
N LYS A 113 0.37 -4.05 -29.19
CA LYS A 113 0.80 -3.36 -30.42
C LYS A 113 1.85 -2.27 -30.19
N GLN A 114 2.21 -2.03 -28.93
CA GLN A 114 3.12 -0.95 -28.51
C GLN A 114 2.70 0.43 -29.05
N SER A 115 1.39 0.67 -29.14
CA SER A 115 0.79 1.92 -29.61
C SER A 115 0.02 2.61 -28.49
N PHE A 116 0.11 3.94 -28.48
CA PHE A 116 -0.58 4.83 -27.54
C PHE A 116 -1.77 5.53 -28.21
N ASP A 117 -2.17 5.09 -29.40
CA ASP A 117 -3.28 5.70 -30.12
C ASP A 117 -4.59 5.38 -29.42
N GLU A 118 -5.50 6.36 -29.37
CA GLU A 118 -6.82 6.18 -28.74
C GLU A 118 -7.66 5.11 -29.45
N GLU A 119 -7.38 4.84 -30.72
CA GLU A 119 -8.02 3.78 -31.51
C GLU A 119 -7.73 2.37 -30.97
N MET A 120 -6.64 2.20 -30.22
CA MET A 120 -6.29 0.93 -29.58
C MET A 120 -7.09 0.67 -28.30
N LEU A 121 -7.85 1.66 -27.81
CA LEU A 121 -8.63 1.55 -26.59
C LEU A 121 -10.04 1.05 -26.88
N THR A 122 -10.44 -0.03 -26.21
CA THR A 122 -11.83 -0.51 -26.27
C THR A 122 -12.77 0.54 -25.67
N PRO A 123 -13.83 0.95 -26.40
CA PRO A 123 -14.83 1.87 -25.86
C PRO A 123 -15.46 1.33 -24.58
N ILE A 124 -15.75 2.23 -23.62
CA ILE A 124 -16.22 1.84 -22.28
C ILE A 124 -17.56 1.11 -22.33
N ASP A 125 -18.42 1.46 -23.29
CA ASP A 125 -19.77 0.89 -23.44
C ASP A 125 -19.82 -0.37 -24.31
N GLN A 126 -18.68 -0.79 -24.89
CA GLN A 126 -18.61 -1.99 -25.72
C GLN A 126 -18.08 -3.19 -24.91
N PRO A 127 -18.30 -4.42 -25.41
CA PRO A 127 -17.68 -5.60 -24.83
C PRO A 127 -16.16 -5.46 -24.79
N LEU A 128 -15.53 -6.11 -23.82
CA LEU A 128 -14.07 -6.15 -23.74
C LEU A 128 -13.49 -6.74 -25.03
N ASP A 129 -12.32 -6.23 -25.36
CA ASP A 129 -11.58 -6.73 -26.50
C ASP A 129 -11.01 -8.12 -26.19
N LYS A 130 -11.36 -9.08 -27.05
CA LYS A 130 -10.93 -10.47 -26.90
C LYS A 130 -9.48 -10.69 -27.30
N LEU A 131 -8.90 -9.77 -28.07
CA LEU A 131 -7.50 -9.82 -28.53
C LEU A 131 -7.18 -11.05 -29.39
N ASP A 132 -8.20 -11.65 -30.02
CA ASP A 132 -8.08 -12.87 -30.83
C ASP A 132 -7.32 -12.64 -32.15
N ASP A 133 -7.21 -11.39 -32.61
CA ASP A 133 -6.54 -10.98 -33.84
C ASP A 133 -5.04 -10.71 -33.66
N LEU A 134 -4.51 -10.82 -32.43
CA LEU A 134 -3.10 -10.57 -32.15
C LEU A 134 -2.21 -11.72 -32.64
N THR A 135 -1.06 -11.34 -33.19
CA THR A 135 0.03 -12.25 -33.54
C THR A 135 0.76 -12.76 -32.29
N SER A 136 1.49 -13.87 -32.44
CA SER A 136 2.29 -14.43 -31.34
C SER A 136 3.31 -13.44 -30.77
N GLU A 137 3.87 -12.56 -31.61
CA GLU A 137 4.83 -11.54 -31.19
C GLU A 137 4.15 -10.44 -30.35
N GLU A 138 2.99 -9.93 -30.80
CA GLU A 138 2.21 -8.95 -30.04
C GLU A 138 1.74 -9.51 -28.68
N ILE A 139 1.39 -10.79 -28.63
CA ILE A 139 1.05 -11.47 -27.37
C ILE A 139 2.25 -11.52 -26.44
N GLU A 140 3.44 -11.79 -26.95
CA GLU A 140 4.67 -11.84 -26.15
C GLU A 140 5.06 -10.46 -25.63
N ASN A 141 4.92 -9.42 -26.47
CA ASN A 141 5.11 -8.03 -26.05
C ASN A 141 4.16 -7.65 -24.90
N MET A 142 2.88 -8.02 -25.01
CA MET A 142 1.90 -7.79 -23.95
C MET A 142 2.29 -8.49 -22.65
N LYS A 143 2.75 -9.75 -22.70
CA LYS A 143 3.20 -10.46 -21.50
C LYS A 143 4.41 -9.81 -20.85
N GLY A 144 5.40 -9.36 -21.64
CA GLY A 144 6.55 -8.63 -21.12
C GLY A 144 6.13 -7.37 -20.35
N TRP A 145 5.11 -6.65 -20.87
CA TRP A 145 4.50 -5.54 -20.14
C TRP A 145 3.79 -5.98 -18.86
N MET A 146 3.03 -7.07 -18.87
CA MET A 146 2.38 -7.61 -17.67
C MET A 146 3.40 -7.94 -16.56
N GLU A 147 4.54 -8.54 -16.91
CA GLU A 147 5.60 -8.85 -15.95
C GLU A 147 6.23 -7.59 -15.37
N HIS A 148 6.55 -6.62 -16.22
CA HIS A 148 7.09 -5.33 -15.79
C HIS A 148 6.12 -4.59 -14.85
N PHE A 149 4.83 -4.59 -15.17
CA PHE A 149 3.81 -3.97 -14.32
C PHE A 149 3.59 -4.72 -13.02
N SER A 150 3.62 -6.05 -13.03
CA SER A 150 3.47 -6.87 -11.82
C SER A 150 4.64 -6.68 -10.84
N SER A 151 5.84 -6.40 -11.35
CA SER A 151 7.01 -6.09 -10.54
C SER A 151 6.97 -4.68 -9.94
N LYS A 152 6.43 -3.71 -10.69
CA LYS A 152 6.49 -2.28 -10.33
C LYS A 152 5.25 -1.77 -9.59
N TYR A 153 4.08 -2.30 -9.90
CA TYR A 153 2.78 -1.80 -9.45
C TYR A 153 2.00 -2.88 -8.71
N ILE A 154 1.05 -2.43 -7.89
CA ILE A 154 0.23 -3.34 -7.10
C ILE A 154 -0.92 -3.86 -7.96
N VAL A 155 -1.07 -5.19 -8.02
CA VAL A 155 -2.27 -5.82 -8.58
C VAL A 155 -3.43 -5.59 -7.62
N CYS A 156 -4.42 -4.83 -8.06
CA CYS A 156 -5.55 -4.39 -7.23
C CYS A 156 -6.89 -4.98 -7.65
N GLY A 157 -6.93 -5.80 -8.70
CA GLY A 157 -8.18 -6.42 -9.12
C GLY A 157 -8.12 -7.17 -10.44
N LYS A 158 -9.31 -7.53 -10.92
CA LYS A 158 -9.55 -8.05 -12.26
C LYS A 158 -10.57 -7.21 -13.00
N LEU A 159 -10.42 -7.12 -14.32
CA LEU A 159 -11.37 -6.49 -15.23
C LEU A 159 -12.30 -7.57 -15.79
N VAL A 160 -13.60 -7.32 -15.74
CA VAL A 160 -14.66 -8.17 -16.30
C VAL A 160 -15.58 -7.35 -17.19
N GLU A 161 -16.39 -8.03 -17.99
CA GLU A 161 -17.39 -7.39 -18.85
C GLU A 161 -18.36 -6.51 -18.04
N ASN A 162 -18.92 -5.48 -18.68
CA ASN A 162 -19.88 -4.58 -18.03
C ASN A 162 -21.14 -5.30 -17.49
N ASP A 163 -21.54 -6.40 -18.12
CA ASP A 163 -22.73 -7.16 -17.76
C ASP A 163 -22.45 -8.28 -16.75
N ALA A 164 -21.20 -8.46 -16.32
CA ALA A 164 -20.79 -9.55 -15.44
C ALA A 164 -20.98 -9.27 -13.95
N VAL A 165 -21.40 -8.05 -13.57
CA VAL A 165 -21.58 -7.59 -12.18
C VAL A 165 -22.95 -6.98 -12.00
#